data_AF-A0A1M5IY50-F1
#
_entry.id   AF-A0A1M5IY50-F1
#
_cell.length_a   1.000
_cell.length_b   1.000
_cell.length_c   1.000
_cell.angle_alpha   90.00
_cell.angle_beta   90.00
_cell.angle_gamma   90.00
#
_symmetry.space_group_name_H-M   'P 1'
#
loop_
_entity.id
_entity.type
_entity.pdbx_description
1 polymer ?
#
loop_
_entity_poly.entity_id
_entity_poly.type
_entity_poly.pdbx_seq_one_letter_code
_entity_poly.pdbx_strand_id
1 'polypeptide(L)' 'MGVKQNTVRLHQDIKREFEKMSNIREFGVKKYSTEYVLKVVAKKYYRAVKTVENIVFNRVNYQNKSNSQAELFNS' A
#
# COMPACT_ATOMS: atom_id res chain seq x y z
N MET A 1 -17.72 -15.61 -2.69
CA MET A 1 -16.37 -15.02 -2.48
C MET A 1 -16.50 -13.51 -2.21
N GLY A 2 -16.56 -13.05 -0.96
CA GLY A 2 -16.80 -11.63 -0.61
C GLY A 2 -15.61 -10.88 0.02
N VAL A 3 -14.51 -11.57 0.35
CA VAL A 3 -13.44 -11.02 1.21
C VAL A 3 -12.50 -10.05 0.46
N LYS A 4 -12.36 -10.21 -0.87
CA LYS A 4 -11.39 -9.46 -1.68
C LYS A 4 -11.76 -7.98 -1.83
N GLN A 5 -13.04 -7.64 -1.92
CA GLN A 5 -13.46 -6.25 -2.16
C GLN A 5 -13.19 -5.34 -0.96
N ASN A 6 -13.38 -5.84 0.28
CA ASN A 6 -13.13 -5.05 1.48
C ASN A 6 -11.64 -4.74 1.67
N THR A 7 -10.77 -5.72 1.38
CA THR A 7 -9.31 -5.54 1.42
C THR A 7 -8.82 -4.53 0.38
N VAL A 8 -9.38 -4.56 -0.83
CA VAL A 8 -9.04 -3.58 -1.89
C VAL A 8 -9.41 -2.16 -1.47
N ARG A 9 -10.62 -1.97 -0.93
CA ARG A 9 -11.06 -0.66 -0.42
C ARG A 9 -10.16 -0.14 0.69
N LEU A 10 -9.84 -0.99 1.67
CA LEU A 10 -8.90 -0.65 2.74
C LEU A 10 -7.53 -0.21 2.19
N HIS A 11 -6.99 -0.92 1.21
CA HIS A 11 -5.70 -0.56 0.60
C HIS A 11 -5.78 0.79 -0.14
N GLN A 12 -6.89 1.06 -0.84
CA GLN A 12 -7.13 2.34 -1.50
C GLN A 12 -7.22 3.48 -0.49
N ASP A 13 -7.94 3.28 0.62
CA ASP A 13 -8.08 4.27 1.69
C ASP A 13 -6.74 4.60 2.35
N ILE A 14 -5.92 3.58 2.61
CA ILE A 14 -4.56 3.75 3.14
C ILE A 14 -3.69 4.57 2.17
N LYS A 15 -3.72 4.24 0.87
CA LYS A 15 -2.96 4.98 -0.16
C LYS A 15 -3.40 6.44 -0.24
N ARG A 16 -4.71 6.69 -0.27
CA ARG A 16 -5.28 8.04 -0.32
C ARG A 16 -4.89 8.88 0.89
N GLU A 17 -4.91 8.29 2.09
CA GLU A 17 -4.52 9.00 3.30
C GLU A 17 -3.02 9.36 3.29
N PHE A 18 -2.17 8.41 2.89
CA PHE A 18 -0.73 8.64 2.77
C PHE A 18 -0.43 9.77 1.78
N GLU A 19 -1.06 9.77 0.62
CA GLU A 19 -0.89 10.81 -0.40
C GLU A 19 -1.34 12.18 0.11
N LYS A 20 -2.52 12.25 0.75
CA LYS A 20 -3.05 13.49 1.33
C LYS A 20 -2.06 14.09 2.33
N MET A 21 -1.51 13.29 3.22
CA MET A 21 -0.55 13.75 4.23
C MET A 21 0.81 14.10 3.63
N SER A 22 1.31 13.31 2.68
CA SER A 22 2.60 13.53 2.01
C SER A 22 2.61 14.79 1.14
N ASN A 23 1.44 15.26 0.69
CA ASN A 23 1.30 16.48 -0.10
C ASN A 23 1.18 17.76 0.74
N ILE A 24 1.06 17.64 2.08
CA ILE A 24 1.03 18.81 2.95
C ILE A 24 2.41 19.48 2.89
N ARG A 25 2.41 20.73 2.41
CA ARG A 25 3.60 21.58 2.31
C ARG A 25 3.50 22.74 3.29
N GLU A 26 4.62 23.10 3.88
CA GLU A 26 4.78 24.23 4.78
C GLU A 26 6.08 24.93 4.44
N PHE A 27 6.07 26.27 4.32
CA PHE A 27 7.22 27.05 3.86
C PHE A 27 7.85 26.57 2.54
N GLY A 28 7.03 26.05 1.62
CA GLY A 28 7.49 25.54 0.32
C GLY A 28 8.16 24.15 0.37
N VAL A 29 8.33 23.57 1.55
CA VAL A 29 8.90 22.22 1.75
C VAL A 29 7.85 21.23 2.22
N LYS A 30 8.12 19.92 2.11
CA LYS A 30 7.24 18.89 2.66
C LYS A 30 7.19 19.02 4.18
N LYS A 31 6.00 19.18 4.74
CA LYS A 31 5.82 19.37 6.18
C LYS A 31 6.21 18.14 6.99
N TYR A 32 5.87 16.95 6.46
CA TYR A 32 6.07 15.69 7.16
C TYR A 32 7.08 14.81 6.43
N SER A 33 7.95 14.15 7.19
CA SER A 33 8.80 13.08 6.65
C SER A 33 7.96 11.84 6.31
N THR A 34 8.45 11.04 5.36
CA THR A 34 7.79 9.80 4.95
C THR A 34 7.54 8.86 6.13
N GLU A 35 8.52 8.69 7.02
CA GLU A 35 8.40 7.84 8.21
C GLU A 35 7.33 8.32 9.19
N TYR A 36 7.22 9.64 9.37
CA TYR A 36 6.17 10.21 10.22
C TYR A 36 4.78 9.92 9.63
N VAL A 37 4.60 10.16 8.34
CA VAL A 37 3.33 9.89 7.65
C VAL A 37 2.96 8.42 7.76
N LEU A 38 3.90 7.50 7.53
CA LEU A 38 3.66 6.06 7.67
C LEU A 38 3.20 5.68 9.08
N LYS A 39 3.81 6.23 10.13
CA LYS A 39 3.41 5.99 11.54
C LYS A 39 2.01 6.53 11.83
N VAL A 40 1.67 7.72 11.33
CA VAL A 40 0.33 8.31 11.54
C VAL A 40 -0.75 7.48 10.82
N VAL A 41 -0.52 7.11 9.56
CA VAL A 41 -1.46 6.29 8.78
C VAL A 41 -1.60 4.90 9.43
N ALA A 42 -0.50 4.28 9.87
CA ALA A 42 -0.52 3.01 10.59
C ALA A 42 -1.37 3.06 11.86
N LYS A 43 -1.23 4.13 12.66
CA LYS A 43 -2.07 4.36 13.85
C LYS A 43 -3.55 4.51 13.48
N LYS A 44 -3.87 5.27 12.41
CA LYS A 44 -5.25 5.53 11.97
C LYS A 44 -5.99 4.25 11.55
N TYR A 45 -5.30 3.36 10.85
CA TYR A 45 -5.90 2.12 10.32
C TYR A 45 -5.64 0.88 11.19
N TYR A 46 -5.07 1.05 12.39
CA TYR A 46 -4.71 -0.05 13.31
C TYR A 46 -3.88 -1.14 12.63
N ARG A 47 -2.88 -0.72 11.82
CA ARG A 47 -1.98 -1.63 11.09
C ARG A 47 -0.53 -1.42 11.51
N ALA A 48 0.30 -2.44 11.29
CA ALA A 48 1.73 -2.30 11.44
C ALA A 48 2.29 -1.34 10.37
N VAL A 49 3.30 -0.55 10.74
CA VAL A 49 3.96 0.42 9.84
C VAL A 49 4.48 -0.27 8.59
N LYS A 50 5.11 -1.46 8.73
CA LYS A 50 5.57 -2.28 7.59
C LYS A 50 4.42 -2.69 6.65
N THR A 51 3.23 -2.97 7.19
CA THR A 51 2.06 -3.32 6.36
C THR A 51 1.59 -2.12 5.55
N VAL A 52 1.52 -0.94 6.17
CA VAL A 52 1.18 0.31 5.48
C VAL A 52 2.23 0.64 4.41
N GLU A 53 3.52 0.51 4.74
CA GLU A 53 4.62 0.69 3.79
C GLU A 53 4.45 -0.24 2.57
N ASN A 54 4.19 -1.53 2.80
CA ASN A 54 3.98 -2.49 1.72
C ASN A 54 2.78 -2.15 0.84
N ILE A 55 1.68 -1.70 1.45
CA ILE A 55 0.47 -1.27 0.72
C ILE A 55 0.76 -0.02 -0.12
N VAL A 56 1.39 1.00 0.47
CA VAL A 56 1.66 2.29 -0.17
C VAL A 56 2.67 2.15 -1.30
N PHE A 57 3.82 1.51 -1.06
CA PHE A 57 4.88 1.33 -2.05
C PHE A 57 4.68 0.11 -2.96
N ASN A 58 3.54 -0.56 -2.85
CA ASN A 58 3.22 -1.74 -3.64
C ASN A 58 4.28 -2.87 -3.50
N ARG A 59 5.00 -2.91 -2.37
CA ARG A 59 6.03 -3.93 -2.04
C ARG A 59 5.43 -5.23 -1.51
N VAL A 60 4.12 -5.43 -1.69
CA VAL A 60 3.49 -6.71 -1.39
C VAL A 60 4.03 -7.70 -2.40
N ASN A 61 5.06 -8.46 -2.01
CA ASN A 61 5.57 -9.57 -2.80
C ASN A 61 4.37 -10.46 -3.14
N TYR A 62 3.96 -10.45 -4.40
CA TYR A 62 3.13 -11.48 -4.98
C TYR A 62 3.93 -12.79 -4.92
N GLN A 63 3.97 -13.44 -3.76
CA GLN A 63 4.46 -14.82 -3.62
C GLN A 63 3.44 -15.82 -4.22
N ASN A 64 2.76 -15.44 -5.30
CA ASN A 64 1.96 -16.34 -6.10
C ASN A 64 1.84 -15.84 -7.55
N LYS A 65 2.92 -16.01 -8.31
CA LYS A 65 2.88 -16.23 -9.76
C LYS A 65 3.62 -17.54 -10.06
N SER A 66 3.14 -18.65 -9.53
CA SER A 66 3.55 -19.97 -10.02
C SER A 66 2.67 -20.36 -11.22
N ASN A 67 3.31 -20.53 -12.38
CA ASN A 67 2.94 -21.44 -13.47
C ASN A 67 1.70 -21.11 -14.34
N SER A 68 1.83 -20.18 -15.29
CA SER A 68 0.88 -20.10 -16.42
C SER A 68 1.54 -19.74 -17.76
N GLN A 69 2.84 -19.99 -17.92
CA GLN A 69 3.56 -19.73 -19.17
C GLN A 69 4.28 -20.97 -19.74
N ALA A 70 4.16 -22.14 -19.10
CA ALA A 70 4.85 -23.36 -19.51
C ALA A 70 3.99 -24.38 -20.28
N GLU A 71 2.69 -24.14 -20.49
CA GLU A 71 1.79 -25.10 -21.16
C GLU A 71 1.50 -24.77 -22.64
N LEU A 72 2.11 -23.72 -23.21
CA LEU A 72 1.85 -23.30 -24.61
C LEU A 72 2.89 -23.78 -25.62
N PHE A 73 3.83 -24.64 -25.22
CA PHE A 73 4.90 -25.14 -26.11
C PHE A 73 4.99 -26.68 -26.20
N ASN A 74 4.01 -27.42 -25.66
CA ASN A 74 3.89 -28.87 -25.85
C ASN A 74 2.54 -29.24 -26.46
N SER A 75 2.29 -28.82 -27.69
CA SER A 75 1.25 -29.37 -28.57
C SER A 75 1.77 -29.40 -30.00
#